data_AF-A0A2V8VFA8-F1
#
_entry.id   AF-A0A2V8VFA8-F1
#
_cell.length_a   1.000
_cell.length_b   1.000
_cell.length_c   1.000
_cell.angle_alpha   90.00
_cell.angle_beta   90.00
_cell.angle_gamma   90.00
#
_symmetry.space_group_name_H-M   'P 1'
#
loop_
_entity.id
_entity.type
_entity.pdbx_description
1 polymer ?
#
loop_
_entity_poly.entity_id
_entity_poly.type
_entity_poly.pdbx_seq_one_letter_code
_entity_poly.pdbx_strand_id
1 'polypeptide(L)'
;MRISGFALVLVVSVVLFPATARSENDVTPNVVIQWNNAALQGVRDSKIGPPMVARALAIVHTCIYDAWAAYDKHALGTQFGGSLRQHHSKHKRANQNKAISFAAYRAAVDLFPGDKVTVFDPLMASLGYDVNDTSADTTTPS
;
A
#
# COMPACT_ATOMS: atom_id res chain seq x y z
N MET A 1 76.62 4.90 -11.46
CA MET A 1 75.86 6.15 -11.76
C MET A 1 74.54 5.69 -12.38
N ARG A 2 73.44 5.51 -11.62
CA ARG A 2 72.32 6.46 -11.48
C ARG A 2 71.81 6.90 -12.87
N ILE A 3 70.57 6.74 -13.37
CA ILE A 3 69.21 6.61 -12.78
C ILE A 3 68.21 6.18 -13.91
N SER A 4 67.20 5.36 -13.56
CA SER A 4 65.74 5.41 -13.95
C SER A 4 65.20 5.62 -15.39
N GLY A 5 64.16 4.84 -15.70
CA GLY A 5 63.01 5.19 -16.57
C GLY A 5 62.52 3.97 -17.38
N PHE A 6 61.26 3.55 -17.44
CA PHE A 6 59.96 4.14 -17.20
C PHE A 6 59.00 2.99 -16.78
N ALA A 7 58.48 3.01 -15.56
CA ALA A 7 57.37 2.13 -15.19
C ALA A 7 56.06 2.83 -15.55
N LEU A 8 55.31 2.23 -16.48
CA LEU A 8 54.01 2.66 -16.95
C LEU A 8 52.99 2.50 -15.80
N VAL A 9 52.76 3.57 -15.02
CA VAL A 9 51.71 3.58 -13.99
C VAL A 9 50.38 3.90 -14.66
N LEU A 10 49.50 2.90 -14.67
CA LEU A 10 48.14 2.95 -15.18
C LEU A 10 47.30 3.79 -14.21
N VAL A 11 46.99 5.03 -14.57
CA VAL A 11 46.11 5.91 -13.78
C VAL A 11 44.67 5.41 -13.95
N VAL A 12 44.16 4.70 -12.94
CA VAL A 12 42.73 4.41 -12.83
C VAL A 12 42.04 5.69 -12.39
N SER A 13 41.46 6.41 -13.35
CA SER A 13 40.58 7.55 -13.06
C SER A 13 39.29 7.03 -12.41
N VAL A 14 39.22 7.11 -11.08
CA VAL A 14 37.97 7.00 -10.35
C VAL A 14 37.14 8.22 -10.71
N VAL A 15 36.19 8.05 -11.65
CA VAL A 15 35.18 9.05 -11.95
C VAL A 15 34.30 9.15 -10.71
N LEU A 16 34.53 10.17 -9.90
CA LEU A 16 33.70 10.54 -8.77
C LEU A 16 32.38 11.07 -9.35
N PHE A 17 31.43 10.18 -9.61
CA PHE A 17 30.06 10.60 -9.86
C PHE A 17 29.57 11.30 -8.59
N PRO A 18 29.14 12.57 -8.64
CA PRO A 18 28.39 13.12 -7.54
C PRO A 18 27.10 12.30 -7.48
N ALA A 19 27.05 11.35 -6.56
CA ALA A 19 25.79 10.77 -6.11
C ALA A 19 25.00 11.96 -5.58
N THR A 20 24.16 12.53 -6.43
CA THR A 20 23.02 13.30 -5.95
C THR A 20 22.25 12.29 -5.11
N ALA A 21 22.49 12.33 -3.79
CA ALA A 21 21.67 11.64 -2.83
C ALA A 21 20.27 12.21 -3.05
N ARG A 22 19.47 11.50 -3.84
CA ARG A 22 18.04 11.73 -3.91
C ARG A 22 17.58 11.63 -2.46
N SER A 23 17.00 12.70 -1.92
CA SER A 23 16.39 12.62 -0.59
C SER A 23 15.41 11.45 -0.59
N GLU A 24 15.78 10.37 0.08
CA GLU A 24 14.99 9.17 0.29
C GLU A 24 14.05 9.33 1.50
N ASN A 25 13.86 10.56 1.97
CA ASN A 25 13.24 10.81 3.28
C ASN A 25 12.10 11.83 3.20
N ASP A 26 11.05 11.49 2.43
CA ASP A 26 9.66 11.79 2.83
C ASP A 26 8.65 10.88 2.09
N VAL A 27 8.95 9.58 2.00
CA VAL A 27 7.98 8.62 1.45
C VAL A 27 6.93 8.35 2.53
N THR A 28 5.81 9.09 2.52
CA THR A 28 4.61 8.63 3.22
C THR A 28 4.36 7.18 2.78
N PRO A 29 4.35 6.19 3.69
CA PRO A 29 4.20 4.79 3.31
C PRO A 29 2.95 4.61 2.46
N ASN A 30 3.04 3.86 1.37
CA ASN A 30 1.89 3.54 0.53
C ASN A 30 0.74 3.02 1.42
N VAL A 31 -0.48 3.53 1.22
CA VAL A 31 -1.65 3.15 2.01
C VAL A 31 -1.84 1.64 2.07
N VAL A 32 -1.50 0.92 1.00
CA VAL A 32 -1.55 -0.55 0.95
C VAL A 32 -0.57 -1.19 1.94
N ILE A 33 0.64 -0.63 2.09
CA ILE A 33 1.63 -1.13 3.05
C ILE A 33 1.14 -0.88 4.49
N GLN A 34 0.51 0.27 4.75
CA GLN A 34 -0.06 0.57 6.06
C GLN A 34 -1.17 -0.43 6.42
N TRP A 35 -2.08 -0.72 5.49
CA TRP A 35 -3.14 -1.71 5.68
C TRP A 35 -2.61 -3.15 5.80
N ASN A 36 -1.58 -3.51 5.04
CA ASN A 36 -0.93 -4.81 5.20
C ASN A 36 -0.32 -4.97 6.60
N ASN A 37 0.36 -3.94 7.10
CA ASN A 37 0.93 -3.98 8.45
C ASN A 37 -0.16 -4.08 9.53
N ALA A 38 -1.28 -3.36 9.36
CA ALA A 38 -2.43 -3.47 10.25
C ALA A 38 -3.07 -4.87 10.22
N ALA A 39 -3.26 -5.46 9.03
CA ALA A 39 -3.80 -6.81 8.90
C ALA A 39 -2.85 -7.86 9.52
N LEU A 40 -1.54 -7.71 9.35
CA LEU A 40 -0.54 -8.57 10.00
C LEU A 40 -0.55 -8.42 11.52
N GLN A 41 -0.87 -7.23 12.03
CA GLN A 41 -1.06 -7.04 13.46
C GLN A 41 -2.27 -7.84 13.96
N GLY A 42 -3.42 -7.72 13.27
CA GLY A 42 -4.60 -8.50 13.65
C GLY A 42 -4.41 -10.01 13.59
N VAL A 43 -3.60 -10.50 12.63
CA VAL A 43 -3.16 -11.90 12.58
C VAL A 43 -2.39 -12.32 13.83
N ARG A 44 -1.46 -11.50 14.31
CA ARG A 44 -0.63 -11.79 15.50
C ARG A 44 -1.49 -11.87 16.76
N ASP A 45 -2.45 -10.95 16.87
CA ASP A 45 -3.31 -10.83 18.05
C ASP A 45 -4.38 -11.92 18.09
N SER A 46 -4.93 -12.30 16.93
CA SER A 46 -5.97 -13.33 16.81
C SER A 46 -5.46 -14.78 16.92
N LYS A 47 -4.14 -15.02 16.78
CA LYS A 47 -3.48 -16.33 16.91
C LYS A 47 -4.16 -17.49 16.14
N ILE A 48 -4.76 -17.17 14.98
CA ILE A 48 -5.46 -18.15 14.15
C ILE A 48 -4.48 -19.08 13.42
N GLY A 49 -4.94 -20.29 13.07
CA GLY A 49 -4.09 -21.30 12.42
C GLY A 49 -3.56 -20.85 11.04
N PRO A 50 -2.41 -21.38 10.58
CA PRO A 50 -1.77 -20.97 9.32
C PRO A 50 -2.68 -20.89 8.07
N PRO A 51 -3.57 -21.86 7.77
CA PRO A 51 -4.45 -21.74 6.60
C PRO A 51 -5.50 -20.63 6.76
N MET A 52 -5.92 -20.33 7.99
CA MET A 52 -6.87 -19.25 8.27
C MET A 52 -6.21 -17.88 8.08
N VAL A 53 -4.95 -17.73 8.50
CA VAL A 53 -4.15 -16.52 8.22
C VAL A 53 -4.08 -16.24 6.72
N ALA A 54 -3.71 -17.26 5.94
CA ALA A 54 -3.59 -17.11 4.49
C ALA A 54 -4.93 -16.69 3.86
N ARG A 55 -6.04 -17.30 4.29
CA ARG A 55 -7.40 -16.92 3.84
C ARG A 55 -7.74 -15.48 4.21
N ALA A 56 -7.48 -15.07 5.45
CA ALA A 56 -7.82 -13.73 5.92
C ALA A 56 -7.05 -12.66 5.13
N LEU A 57 -5.74 -12.82 4.96
CA LEU A 57 -4.93 -11.90 4.17
C LEU A 57 -5.33 -11.87 2.69
N ALA A 58 -5.70 -13.03 2.12
CA ALA A 58 -6.18 -13.10 0.74
C ALA A 58 -7.48 -12.31 0.55
N ILE A 59 -8.43 -12.41 1.49
CA ILE A 59 -9.69 -11.66 1.45
C ILE A 59 -9.41 -10.16 1.51
N VAL A 60 -8.63 -9.69 2.49
CA VAL A 60 -8.30 -8.26 2.65
C VAL A 60 -7.65 -7.70 1.37
N HIS A 61 -6.66 -8.40 0.81
CA HIS A 61 -5.96 -7.92 -0.37
C HIS A 61 -6.81 -7.97 -1.64
N THR A 62 -7.74 -8.92 -1.74
CA THR A 62 -8.71 -8.97 -2.84
C THR A 62 -9.65 -7.77 -2.78
N CYS A 63 -10.17 -7.42 -1.61
CA CYS A 63 -10.99 -6.22 -1.41
C CYS A 63 -10.23 -4.93 -1.77
N ILE A 64 -8.96 -4.83 -1.35
CA ILE A 64 -8.07 -3.72 -1.71
C ILE A 64 -7.89 -3.62 -3.23
N TYR A 65 -7.63 -4.75 -3.89
CA TYR A 65 -7.42 -4.79 -5.33
C TYR A 65 -8.68 -4.37 -6.10
N ASP A 66 -9.84 -4.90 -5.73
CA ASP A 66 -11.12 -4.56 -6.39
C ASP A 66 -11.44 -3.07 -6.22
N ALA A 67 -11.16 -2.49 -5.04
CA ALA A 67 -11.33 -1.06 -4.81
C ALA A 67 -10.37 -0.21 -5.65
N TRP A 68 -9.09 -0.62 -5.76
CA TRP A 68 -8.11 0.07 -6.60
C TRP A 68 -8.47 -0.01 -8.09
N ALA A 69 -8.94 -1.18 -8.55
CA ALA A 69 -9.28 -1.45 -9.94
C ALA A 69 -10.41 -0.54 -10.46
N ALA A 70 -11.33 -0.12 -9.59
CA ALA A 70 -12.37 0.85 -9.92
C ALA A 70 -11.82 2.21 -10.39
N TYR A 71 -10.59 2.57 -9.98
CA TYR A 71 -9.93 3.84 -10.33
C TYR A 71 -8.85 3.69 -11.39
N ASP A 72 -8.63 2.48 -11.92
CA ASP A 72 -7.70 2.25 -13.01
C ASP A 72 -8.43 2.17 -14.37
N LYS A 73 -7.73 2.59 -15.42
CA LYS A 73 -8.24 2.64 -16.78
C LYS A 73 -8.44 1.26 -17.42
N HIS A 74 -7.67 0.26 -17.01
CA HIS A 74 -7.63 -1.06 -17.65
C HIS A 74 -7.90 -2.21 -16.68
N ALA A 75 -7.56 -2.07 -15.41
CA ALA A 75 -7.75 -3.12 -14.42
C ALA A 75 -9.21 -3.54 -14.30
N LEU A 76 -9.42 -4.83 -14.04
CA LEU A 76 -10.72 -5.43 -13.83
C LEU A 76 -10.73 -6.02 -12.42
N GLY A 77 -11.75 -5.68 -11.63
CA GLY A 77 -11.97 -6.31 -10.33
C GLY A 77 -12.26 -7.79 -10.50
N THR A 78 -11.87 -8.57 -9.50
CA THR A 78 -12.06 -10.02 -9.47
C THR A 78 -13.53 -10.41 -9.36
N GLN A 79 -14.32 -9.67 -8.58
CA GLN A 79 -15.74 -9.97 -8.35
C GLN A 79 -16.67 -9.28 -9.36
N PHE A 80 -16.40 -8.00 -9.65
CA PHE A 80 -17.31 -7.14 -10.42
C PHE A 80 -16.76 -6.72 -11.79
N GLY A 81 -15.56 -7.18 -12.17
CA GLY A 81 -14.93 -6.79 -13.43
C GLY A 81 -14.78 -5.28 -13.55
N GLY A 82 -15.26 -4.71 -14.66
CA GLY A 82 -15.21 -3.27 -14.93
C GLY A 82 -16.47 -2.49 -14.54
N SER A 83 -17.48 -3.13 -13.92
CA SER A 83 -18.79 -2.49 -13.70
C SER A 83 -18.75 -1.32 -12.71
N LEU A 84 -17.83 -1.37 -11.74
CA LEU A 84 -17.64 -0.32 -10.72
C LEU A 84 -16.64 0.76 -11.16
N ARG A 85 -16.17 0.74 -12.41
CA ARG A 85 -15.15 1.68 -12.90
C ARG A 85 -15.67 3.11 -12.82
N GLN A 86 -14.91 3.95 -12.14
CA GLN A 86 -15.21 5.36 -11.97
C GLN A 86 -14.87 6.15 -13.23
N HIS A 87 -15.50 7.30 -13.39
CA HIS A 87 -15.16 8.25 -14.45
C HIS A 87 -13.70 8.75 -14.30
N HIS A 88 -13.03 9.03 -15.41
CA HIS A 88 -11.61 9.43 -15.43
C HIS A 88 -11.32 10.66 -14.54
N SER A 89 -12.25 11.61 -14.45
CA SER A 89 -12.11 12.78 -13.56
C SER A 89 -12.03 12.42 -12.06
N LYS A 90 -12.50 11.23 -11.68
CA LYS A 90 -12.44 10.70 -10.32
C LYS A 90 -11.21 9.83 -10.06
N HIS A 91 -10.36 9.53 -11.06
CA HIS A 91 -9.11 8.77 -10.94
C HIS A 91 -7.99 9.59 -10.28
N LYS A 92 -8.30 10.16 -9.12
CA LYS A 92 -7.36 10.91 -8.29
C LYS A 92 -6.80 9.98 -7.23
N ARG A 93 -5.51 10.14 -6.93
CA ARG A 93 -4.82 9.35 -5.91
C ARG A 93 -5.48 9.44 -4.53
N ALA A 94 -6.06 10.58 -4.18
CA ALA A 94 -6.83 10.75 -2.94
C ALA A 94 -8.09 9.86 -2.89
N ASN A 95 -8.86 9.81 -3.98
CA ASN A 95 -10.07 8.97 -4.06
C ASN A 95 -9.71 7.49 -4.04
N GLN A 96 -8.66 7.11 -4.77
CA GLN A 96 -8.15 5.75 -4.79
C GLN A 96 -7.65 5.32 -3.40
N ASN A 97 -6.87 6.15 -2.71
CA ASN A 97 -6.41 5.85 -1.35
C ASN A 97 -7.57 5.73 -0.37
N LYS A 98 -8.60 6.57 -0.50
CA LYS A 98 -9.81 6.50 0.33
C LYS A 98 -10.56 5.19 0.08
N ALA A 99 -10.83 4.84 -1.19
CA ALA A 99 -11.50 3.60 -1.54
C ALA A 99 -10.76 2.34 -1.08
N ILE A 100 -9.44 2.32 -1.28
CA ILE A 100 -8.58 1.23 -0.76
C ILE A 100 -8.72 1.12 0.77
N SER A 101 -8.74 2.25 1.47
CA SER A 101 -8.78 2.25 2.93
C SER A 101 -10.12 1.78 3.48
N PHE A 102 -11.23 2.23 2.90
CA PHE A 102 -12.56 1.75 3.30
C PHE A 102 -12.76 0.26 3.00
N ALA A 103 -12.28 -0.21 1.84
CA ALA A 103 -12.34 -1.63 1.49
C ALA A 103 -11.49 -2.50 2.43
N ALA A 104 -10.25 -2.07 2.71
CA ALA A 104 -9.37 -2.75 3.65
C ALA A 104 -9.96 -2.78 5.05
N TYR A 105 -10.48 -1.64 5.53
CA TYR A 105 -11.08 -1.48 6.83
C TYR A 105 -12.27 -2.43 7.03
N ARG A 106 -13.23 -2.43 6.10
CA ARG A 106 -14.43 -3.29 6.18
C ARG A 106 -14.05 -4.77 6.20
N ALA A 107 -13.11 -5.19 5.35
CA ALA A 107 -12.64 -6.58 5.33
C ALA A 107 -11.86 -6.95 6.58
N ALA A 108 -11.00 -6.07 7.08
CA ALA A 108 -10.16 -6.34 8.26
C ALA A 108 -11.00 -6.40 9.54
N VAL A 109 -11.99 -5.52 9.71
CA VAL A 109 -12.91 -5.53 10.86
C VAL A 109 -13.77 -6.80 10.87
N ASP A 110 -14.22 -7.28 9.71
CA ASP A 110 -14.99 -8.53 9.60
C ASP A 110 -14.15 -9.75 10.01
N LEU A 111 -12.87 -9.79 9.62
CA LEU A 111 -11.97 -10.91 9.89
C LEU A 111 -11.34 -10.87 11.28
N PHE A 112 -11.02 -9.68 11.79
CA PHE A 112 -10.32 -9.46 13.06
C PHE A 112 -11.09 -8.46 13.94
N PRO A 113 -12.29 -8.82 14.42
CA PRO A 113 -13.15 -7.88 15.16
C PRO A 113 -12.52 -7.40 16.47
N GLY A 114 -11.61 -8.19 17.07
CA GLY A 114 -10.88 -7.81 18.29
C GLY A 114 -9.95 -6.61 18.12
N ASP A 115 -9.46 -6.36 16.90
CA ASP A 115 -8.47 -5.32 16.59
C ASP A 115 -9.07 -4.07 15.96
N LYS A 116 -10.40 -4.04 15.85
CA LYS A 116 -11.14 -2.87 15.32
C LYS A 116 -10.75 -1.58 16.03
N VAL A 117 -10.91 -1.54 17.35
CA VAL A 117 -10.73 -0.31 18.12
C VAL A 117 -9.25 0.02 18.35
N THR A 118 -8.40 -1.01 18.43
CA THR A 118 -6.98 -0.88 18.81
C THR A 118 -6.06 -0.66 17.63
N VAL A 119 -6.40 -1.17 16.43
CA VAL A 119 -5.52 -1.15 15.25
C VAL A 119 -6.20 -0.43 14.07
N PHE A 120 -7.43 -0.79 13.72
CA PHE A 120 -8.03 -0.34 12.45
C PHE A 120 -8.67 1.06 12.54
N ASP A 121 -9.43 1.35 13.60
CA ASP A 121 -10.03 2.66 13.82
C ASP A 121 -8.95 3.76 13.96
N PRO A 122 -7.83 3.56 14.69
CA PRO A 122 -6.74 4.52 14.73
C PRO A 122 -6.06 4.73 13.37
N LEU A 123 -5.95 3.69 12.53
CA LEU A 123 -5.40 3.83 11.18
C LEU A 123 -6.35 4.65 10.27
N MET A 124 -7.65 4.42 10.34
CA MET A 124 -8.62 5.26 9.62
C MET A 124 -8.54 6.72 10.05
N ALA A 125 -8.45 6.96 11.37
CA ALA A 125 -8.31 8.31 11.91
C ALA A 125 -7.00 9.00 11.47
N SER A 126 -5.87 8.28 11.46
CA SER A 126 -4.58 8.83 11.01
C SER A 126 -4.56 9.17 9.52
N LEU A 127 -5.34 8.46 8.71
CA LEU A 127 -5.56 8.74 7.29
C LEU A 127 -6.63 9.83 7.06
N GLY A 128 -7.28 10.32 8.12
CA GLY A 128 -8.30 11.38 8.06
C GLY A 128 -9.67 10.90 7.59
N TYR A 129 -9.99 9.62 7.78
CA TYR A 129 -11.26 9.01 7.36
C TYR A 129 -12.18 8.75 8.55
N ASP A 130 -13.49 8.96 8.34
CA ASP A 130 -14.52 8.68 9.35
C ASP A 130 -14.92 7.20 9.32
N VAL A 131 -14.73 6.51 10.44
CA VAL A 131 -15.10 5.11 10.62
C VAL A 131 -16.62 4.88 10.68
N ASN A 132 -17.40 5.94 10.92
CA ASN A 132 -18.86 5.87 10.95
C ASN A 132 -19.49 6.01 9.56
N ASP A 133 -18.68 6.29 8.53
CA ASP A 133 -19.14 6.32 7.15
C ASP A 133 -19.43 4.89 6.66
N THR A 134 -20.72 4.54 6.73
CA THR A 134 -21.27 3.25 6.31
C THR A 134 -21.93 3.32 4.93
N SER A 135 -21.62 4.36 4.14
CA SER A 135 -22.16 4.51 2.78
C SER A 135 -21.83 3.28 1.92
N ALA A 136 -22.82 2.82 1.17
CA ALA A 136 -22.69 1.78 0.16
C ALA A 136 -22.83 2.36 -1.27
N ASP A 137 -22.79 3.69 -1.41
CA ASP A 137 -22.85 4.34 -2.71
C ASP A 137 -21.54 4.10 -3.48
N THR A 138 -21.62 3.23 -4.49
CA THR A 138 -20.51 2.85 -5.36
C THR A 138 -19.96 3.99 -6.22
N THR A 139 -20.58 5.16 -6.21
CA THR A 139 -20.09 6.36 -6.89
C THR A 139 -19.23 7.25 -5.98
N THR A 140 -19.20 6.93 -4.68
CA THR A 140 -18.35 7.56 -3.67
C THR A 140 -17.15 6.67 -3.34
N PRO A 141 -16.02 7.24 -2.90
CA PRO A 141 -14.83 6.48 -2.53
C PRO A 141 -14.91 5.83 -1.13
N SER A 142 -16.01 5.91 -0.38
CA SER A 142 -16.17 5.26 0.94
C SER A 142 -17.01 4.00 0.89
#